data_AF-A0A0J6JSX5-F1
#
_entry.id   AF-A0A0J6JSX5-F1
#
_cell.length_a   1.000
_cell.length_b   1.000
_cell.length_c   1.000
_cell.angle_alpha   90.00
_cell.angle_beta   90.00
_cell.angle_gamma   90.00
#
_symmetry.space_group_name_H-M   'P 1'
#
loop_
_entity.id
_entity.type
_entity.pdbx_description
1 polymer ?
#
loop_
_entity_poly.entity_id
_entity_poly.type
_entity_poly.pdbx_seq_one_letter_code
_entity_poly.pdbx_strand_id
1 'polypeptide(L)'
;AGEEGVSRPYAYQLLCLSPDGAIELKTLLGLPARLGILDAAGAESLRCGVVSKVQSLGSDGGFSRYQLTIEPPFALLRHRVSSRV
;
A
#
# COMPACT_ATOMS: atom_id res chain seq x y z
N ALA A 1 2.91 5.01 -8.41
CA ALA A 1 3.99 4.32 -9.15
C ALA A 1 4.33 3.02 -8.47
N GLY A 2 5.01 2.09 -9.13
CA GLY A 2 5.41 0.79 -8.54
C GLY A 2 6.83 0.42 -8.96
N GLU A 3 7.60 -0.13 -8.03
CA GLU A 3 8.96 -0.63 -8.26
C GLU A 3 9.05 -2.11 -7.84
N GLU A 4 9.44 -2.98 -8.77
CA GLU A 4 9.61 -4.43 -8.62
C GLU A 4 11.08 -4.80 -8.96
N GLY A 5 11.74 -5.67 -8.18
CA GLY A 5 13.15 -6.03 -8.47
C GLY A 5 13.72 -7.21 -7.67
N VAL A 6 14.64 -7.96 -8.28
CA VAL A 6 15.27 -9.16 -7.67
C VAL A 6 16.04 -8.78 -6.40
N SER A 7 15.79 -9.51 -5.31
CA SER A 7 16.39 -9.29 -3.99
C SER A 7 16.22 -7.86 -3.43
N ARG A 8 15.18 -7.14 -3.88
CA ARG A 8 14.77 -5.84 -3.34
C ARG A 8 13.33 -5.93 -2.81
N PRO A 9 12.97 -5.24 -1.72
CA PRO A 9 11.57 -5.06 -1.38
C PRO A 9 10.90 -4.25 -2.50
N TYR A 10 9.76 -4.73 -3.02
CA TYR A 10 8.93 -3.93 -3.92
C TYR A 10 8.27 -2.78 -3.15
N ALA A 11 7.90 -1.71 -3.85
CA ALA A 11 7.10 -0.63 -3.27
C ALA A 11 6.04 -0.13 -4.27
N TYR A 12 4.77 -0.15 -3.86
CA TYR A 12 3.66 0.42 -4.63
C TYR A 12 3.10 1.66 -3.93
N GLN A 13 3.17 2.80 -4.61
CA GLN A 13 2.47 4.02 -4.23
C GLN A 13 1.15 4.11 -5.01
N LEU A 14 0.05 4.00 -4.28
CA LEU A 14 -1.31 4.02 -4.79
C LEU A 14 -1.97 5.35 -4.45
N LEU A 15 -2.67 5.94 -5.42
CA LEU A 15 -3.60 7.05 -5.19
C LEU A 15 -5.01 6.46 -5.23
N CYS A 16 -5.77 6.67 -4.16
CA CYS A 16 -7.09 6.08 -3.97
C CYS A 16 -8.12 7.17 -3.70
N LEU A 17 -9.34 6.95 -4.19
CA LEU A 17 -10.51 7.80 -3.96
C LEU A 17 -11.50 7.05 -3.05
N SER A 18 -12.16 7.77 -2.15
CA SER A 18 -13.25 7.25 -1.32
C SER A 18 -14.33 8.31 -1.17
N PRO A 19 -15.63 7.95 -1.23
CA PRO A 19 -16.71 8.87 -0.86
C PRO A 19 -16.74 9.14 0.65
N ASP A 20 -16.21 8.22 1.46
CA ASP A 20 -15.96 8.45 2.88
C ASP A 20 -14.67 9.25 3.08
N GLY A 21 -14.80 10.42 3.71
CA GLY A 21 -13.70 11.30 4.12
C GLY A 21 -13.30 11.19 5.59
N ALA A 22 -14.04 10.42 6.39
CA ALA A 22 -13.79 10.23 7.82
C ALA A 22 -12.85 9.05 8.13
N ILE A 23 -12.32 8.36 7.12
CA ILE A 23 -11.40 7.22 7.28
C ILE A 23 -10.17 7.62 8.10
N GLU A 24 -10.11 7.15 9.34
CA GLU A 24 -8.97 7.37 10.24
C GLU A 24 -7.72 6.65 9.71
N LEU A 25 -6.70 7.38 9.25
CA LEU A 25 -5.51 6.79 8.58
C LEU A 25 -4.81 5.70 9.42
N LYS A 26 -4.93 5.75 10.75
CA LYS A 26 -4.38 4.78 11.70
C LYS A 26 -5.01 3.38 11.57
N THR A 27 -6.25 3.26 11.09
CA THR A 27 -6.94 1.96 10.93
C THR A 27 -6.50 1.22 9.68
N LEU A 28 -5.94 1.95 8.69
CA LEU A 28 -5.39 1.39 7.45
C LEU A 28 -3.93 0.94 7.61
N LEU A 29 -3.15 1.61 8.47
CA LEU A 29 -1.73 1.28 8.70
C LEU A 29 -1.57 -0.14 9.27
N GLY A 30 -0.63 -0.90 8.71
CA GLY A 30 -0.35 -2.28 9.10
C GLY A 30 -1.35 -3.32 8.60
N LEU A 31 -2.43 -2.93 7.93
CA LEU A 31 -3.36 -3.89 7.31
C LEU A 31 -2.74 -4.58 6.08
N PRO A 32 -3.11 -5.84 5.79
CA PRO A 32 -2.79 -6.48 4.53
C PRO A 32 -3.56 -5.83 3.37
N ALA A 33 -2.92 -5.73 2.20
CA ALA A 33 -3.51 -5.21 0.97
C ALA A 33 -3.31 -6.19 -0.19
N ARG A 34 -4.34 -6.34 -1.04
CA ARG A 34 -4.37 -7.17 -2.25
C ARG A 34 -4.59 -6.27 -3.46
N LEU A 35 -3.66 -6.29 -4.40
CA LEU A 35 -3.73 -5.55 -5.66
C LEU A 35 -3.98 -6.55 -6.79
N GLY A 36 -5.20 -6.54 -7.32
CA GLY A 36 -5.60 -7.28 -8.51
C GLY A 36 -5.31 -6.47 -9.77
N ILE A 37 -4.50 -7.03 -10.67
CA ILE A 37 -4.25 -6.46 -11.99
C ILE A 37 -4.75 -7.48 -13.02
N LEU A 38 -5.91 -7.21 -13.61
CA LEU A 38 -6.47 -8.02 -14.68
C LEU A 38 -5.82 -7.66 -16.03
N ASP A 39 -5.47 -8.67 -16.82
CA ASP A 39 -5.05 -8.50 -18.21
C ASP A 39 -6.23 -8.55 -19.20
N ALA A 40 -5.94 -8.34 -20.49
CA ALA A 40 -6.95 -8.35 -21.56
C ALA A 40 -7.52 -9.74 -21.87
N ALA A 41 -6.94 -10.82 -21.33
CA ALA A 41 -7.47 -12.18 -21.40
C ALA A 41 -8.29 -12.56 -20.15
N GLY A 42 -8.36 -11.68 -19.15
CA GLY A 42 -9.07 -11.88 -17.89
C GLY A 42 -8.25 -12.60 -16.81
N ALA A 43 -6.94 -12.79 -16.99
CA ALA A 43 -6.09 -13.37 -15.96
C ALA A 43 -5.70 -12.32 -14.91
N GLU A 44 -5.80 -12.66 -13.62
CA GLU A 44 -5.47 -11.74 -12.51
C GLU A 44 -4.04 -11.95 -12.00
N SER A 45 -3.20 -10.93 -12.15
CA SER A 45 -1.81 -10.90 -11.69
C SER A 45 -1.69 -10.16 -10.36
N LEU A 46 -1.60 -10.92 -9.26
CA LEU A 46 -1.69 -10.39 -7.89
C LEU A 46 -0.38 -9.83 -7.34
N ARG A 47 -0.46 -8.69 -6.64
CA ARG A 47 0.53 -8.26 -5.65
C ARG A 47 -0.12 -8.11 -4.28
N CYS A 48 0.45 -8.78 -3.27
CA CYS A 48 -0.07 -8.78 -1.91
C CYS A 48 1.01 -8.34 -0.92
N GLY A 49 0.67 -7.38 -0.06
CA GLY A 49 1.61 -6.74 0.87
C GLY A 49 0.93 -6.15 2.09
N VAL A 50 1.61 -5.23 2.77
CA VAL A 50 1.13 -4.51 3.95
C VAL A 50 1.17 -3.00 3.71
N VAL A 51 0.16 -2.28 4.22
CA VAL A 51 0.08 -0.82 4.20
C VAL A 51 1.14 -0.24 5.15
N SER A 52 2.25 0.25 4.61
CA SER A 52 3.39 0.76 5.39
C SER A 52 3.35 2.27 5.64
N LYS A 53 2.65 3.01 4.79
CA LYS A 53 2.40 4.46 4.92
C LYS A 53 1.01 4.80 4.39
N VAL A 54 0.33 5.74 5.04
CA VAL A 54 -0.95 6.33 4.60
C VAL A 54 -0.86 7.84 4.73
N GLN A 55 -1.44 8.57 3.77
CA GLN A 55 -1.56 10.03 3.78
C GLN A 55 -2.95 10.42 3.26
N SER A 56 -3.55 11.47 3.80
CA SER A 56 -4.69 12.15 3.16
C SER A 56 -4.17 13.26 2.24
N LEU A 57 -4.80 13.43 1.09
CA LEU A 57 -4.49 14.43 0.06
C LEU A 57 -5.67 15.41 -0.14
N GLY A 58 -6.50 15.57 0.90
CA GLY A 58 -7.71 16.39 0.90
C GLY A 58 -8.81 15.81 0.00
N SER A 59 -9.83 16.64 -0.30
CA SER A 59 -10.94 16.30 -1.18
C SER A 59 -10.93 17.15 -2.46
N ASP A 60 -11.62 16.68 -3.51
CA ASP A 60 -11.98 17.48 -4.70
C ASP A 60 -13.42 18.06 -4.63
N GLY A 61 -14.16 17.78 -3.56
CA GLY A 61 -15.58 18.16 -3.41
C GLY A 61 -16.57 17.02 -3.66
N GLY A 62 -16.12 15.89 -4.24
CA GLY A 62 -16.91 14.65 -4.35
C GLY A 62 -16.27 13.45 -3.65
N PHE A 63 -14.95 13.32 -3.76
CA PHE A 63 -14.17 12.24 -3.16
C PHE A 63 -13.08 12.77 -2.23
N SER A 64 -12.81 12.04 -1.16
CA SER A 64 -11.60 12.18 -0.36
C SER A 64 -10.48 11.34 -0.97
N ARG A 65 -9.29 11.94 -1.08
CA ARG A 65 -8.14 11.38 -1.77
C ARG A 65 -7.11 10.90 -0.76
N TYR A 66 -6.59 9.71 -0.96
CA TYR A 66 -5.61 9.08 -0.08
C TYR A 66 -4.42 8.58 -0.88
N GLN A 67 -3.23 8.60 -0.28
CA GLN A 67 -2.05 7.91 -0.81
C GLN A 67 -1.62 6.80 0.15
N LEU A 68 -1.56 5.58 -0.34
CA LEU A 68 -1.07 4.42 0.39
C LEU A 68 0.27 3.97 -0.20
N THR A 69 1.18 3.52 0.66
CA THR A 69 2.37 2.77 0.26
C THR A 69 2.19 1.32 0.68
N ILE A 70 2.25 0.39 -0.28
CA ILE A 70 2.17 -1.06 -0.06
C ILE A 70 3.54 -1.69 -0.33
N GLU A 71 4.02 -2.48 0.63
CA GLU A 71 5.34 -3.12 0.62
C GLU A 71 5.24 -4.59 1.09
N PRO A 72 6.22 -5.47 0.83
CA PRO A 72 6.23 -6.80 1.44
C PRO A 72 6.45 -6.68 2.95
N PRO A 73 5.85 -7.54 3.80
CA PRO A 73 6.01 -7.46 5.26
C PRO A 73 7.47 -7.45 5.75
N PHE A 74 8.39 -8.11 5.04
CA PHE A 74 9.83 -8.08 5.35
C PHE A 74 10.46 -6.68 5.22
N ALA A 75 9.91 -5.77 4.41
CA ALA A 75 10.39 -4.39 4.31
C ALA A 75 10.22 -3.61 5.63
N LEU A 76 9.24 -4.00 6.47
CA LEU A 76 9.03 -3.40 7.78
C LEU A 76 10.11 -3.76 8.80
N LEU A 77 10.96 -4.77 8.54
CA LEU A 77 12.06 -5.14 9.44
C LEU A 77 13.06 -3.98 9.65
N ARG A 78 13.13 -3.01 8.73
CA ARG A 78 13.88 -1.75 8.91
C ARG A 78 13.50 -0.96 10.17
N HIS A 79 12.30 -1.16 10.69
CA HIS A 79 11.81 -0.51 11.91
C HIS A 79 12.19 -1.28 13.19
N ARG A 80 12.91 -2.39 13.08
CA ARG A 80 13.33 -3.25 14.19
C ARG A 80 14.84 -3.39 14.22
N VAL A 81 15.44 -3.10 15.39
CA VAL A 81 16.83 -3.43 15.70
C VAL A 81 16.85 -4.54 16.75
N SER A 82 17.78 -5.49 16.66
CA SER A 82 17.98 -6.51 17.69
C SER A 82 19.39 -7.11 17.64
N SER A 83 20.06 -7.19 18.79
CA SER A 83 21.31 -7.95 18.94
C SER A 83 21.04 -9.45 19.02
N ARG A 84 21.93 -10.27 18.45
CA ARG A 84 21.95 -11.73 18.47
C ARG A 84 23.41 -12.20 18.44
N VAL A 85 23.65 -13.35 19.07
CA VAL A 85 24.89 -14.15 19.10
C VAL A 85 24.49 -15.62 19.02
#